data_AF-A0A7S4DPZ2-F1
#
_entry.id   AF-A0A7S4DPZ2-F1
#
_cell.length_a   1.000
_cell.length_b   1.000
_cell.length_c   1.000
_cell.angle_alpha   90.00
_cell.angle_beta   90.00
_cell.angle_gamma   90.00
#
_symmetry.space_group_name_H-M   'P 1'
#
loop_
_entity.id
_entity.type
_entity.pdbx_description
1 polymer ?
#
loop_
_entity_poly.entity_id
_entity_poly.type
_entity_poly.pdbx_seq_one_letter_code
_entity_poly.pdbx_strand_id
1 'polypeptide(L)'
;HVAKLLMPYKFRLRAQGKQCVLGNIADTATVGDLKALIEKEVGISVLRQSIKHGYPPAELKAASTETLKASGVRSGVTLMVTEVEPKAAPKKDKQETKRVPSETTADTNRSAPPTGGGSKKGLLMKRVTVPDDNSCLFTAVGYACESPPSMGHASTLRQVCASLVIASGYTEAFLGKPPDQYSREIMDPSKWGGGIELAMLSQYYQMEITAVDVMTLKPYIYSEGKGYKKRVFLVYNGIHYDVVTG
;
A
#
# COMPACT_ATOMS: atom_id res chain seq x y z
N HIS A 1 -8.92 -16.33 -32.60
CA HIS A 1 -9.29 -15.10 -31.87
C HIS A 1 -9.27 -15.42 -30.38
N VAL A 2 -8.20 -15.08 -29.66
CA VAL A 2 -8.17 -15.24 -28.20
C VAL A 2 -8.99 -14.10 -27.63
N ALA A 3 -10.17 -14.41 -27.07
CA ALA A 3 -10.92 -13.45 -26.30
C ALA A 3 -9.99 -12.94 -25.18
N LYS A 4 -9.62 -11.65 -25.22
CA LYS A 4 -8.89 -11.01 -24.15
C LYS A 4 -9.76 -11.18 -22.91
N LEU A 5 -9.35 -12.02 -21.97
CA LEU A 5 -10.03 -12.17 -20.69
C LEU A 5 -9.98 -10.79 -20.02
N LEU A 6 -11.06 -10.02 -20.15
CA LEU A 6 -11.20 -8.72 -19.52
C LEU A 6 -11.30 -8.99 -18.03
N MET A 7 -10.17 -8.85 -17.34
CA MET A 7 -10.13 -9.02 -15.90
C MET A 7 -10.91 -7.85 -15.28
N PRO A 8 -11.89 -8.12 -14.41
CA PRO A 8 -12.63 -7.05 -13.76
C PRO A 8 -11.69 -6.16 -12.95
N TYR A 9 -12.02 -4.88 -12.86
CA TYR A 9 -11.33 -3.94 -12.02
C TYR A 9 -11.43 -4.36 -10.55
N LYS A 10 -10.31 -4.20 -9.86
CA LYS A 10 -10.16 -4.45 -8.43
C LYS A 10 -9.35 -3.31 -7.83
N PHE A 11 -9.83 -2.72 -6.74
CA PHE A 11 -9.17 -1.62 -6.05
C PHE A 11 -9.00 -1.93 -4.58
N ARG A 12 -7.95 -1.40 -3.97
CA ARG A 12 -7.88 -1.28 -2.50
C ARG A 12 -8.52 0.02 -2.14
N LEU A 13 -9.37 -0.01 -1.14
CA LEU A 13 -9.97 1.19 -0.60
C LEU A 13 -9.38 1.42 0.78
N ARG A 14 -8.87 2.63 1.02
CA ARG A 14 -8.50 3.11 2.35
C ARG A 14 -9.38 4.30 2.67
N ALA A 15 -10.26 4.16 3.67
CA ALA A 15 -11.13 5.23 4.13
C ALA A 15 -11.31 5.12 5.65
N GLN A 16 -11.35 6.25 6.35
CA GLN A 16 -11.61 6.31 7.81
C GLN A 16 -10.72 5.36 8.64
N GLY A 17 -9.44 5.23 8.26
CA GLY A 17 -8.49 4.33 8.96
C GLY A 17 -8.70 2.84 8.71
N LYS A 18 -9.71 2.45 7.92
CA LYS A 18 -9.97 1.06 7.52
C LYS A 18 -9.49 0.79 6.10
N GLN A 19 -9.16 -0.46 5.82
CA GLN A 19 -8.81 -0.93 4.48
C GLN A 19 -9.76 -2.06 4.06
N CYS A 20 -10.29 -1.98 2.84
CA CYS A 20 -11.05 -3.06 2.21
C CYS A 20 -10.71 -3.17 0.71
N VAL A 21 -11.33 -4.11 0.03
CA VAL A 21 -11.09 -4.38 -1.39
C VAL A 21 -12.41 -4.28 -2.14
N LEU A 22 -12.47 -3.37 -3.11
CA LEU A 22 -13.54 -3.32 -4.09
C LEU A 22 -13.15 -4.22 -5.26
N GLY A 23 -13.93 -5.27 -5.54
CA GLY A 23 -13.64 -6.24 -6.59
C GLY A 23 -14.80 -6.42 -7.56
N ASN A 24 -14.57 -7.17 -8.63
CA ASN A 24 -15.57 -7.53 -9.64
C ASN A 24 -16.22 -6.32 -10.32
N ILE A 25 -15.48 -5.23 -10.49
CA ILE A 25 -15.97 -4.03 -11.15
C ILE A 25 -15.83 -4.23 -12.67
N ALA A 26 -16.90 -4.00 -13.42
CA ALA A 26 -16.88 -4.15 -14.88
C ALA A 26 -15.84 -3.22 -15.52
N ASP A 27 -15.24 -3.64 -16.63
CA ASP A 27 -14.30 -2.82 -17.40
C ASP A 27 -14.99 -1.63 -18.10
N THR A 28 -16.29 -1.73 -18.32
CA THR A 28 -17.16 -0.65 -18.79
C THR A 28 -17.60 0.31 -17.68
N ALA A 29 -17.23 0.07 -16.42
CA ALA A 29 -17.66 0.91 -15.32
C ALA A 29 -17.11 2.33 -15.45
N THR A 30 -17.91 3.28 -14.98
CA THR A 30 -17.59 4.70 -14.93
C THR A 30 -16.99 5.10 -13.58
N VAL A 31 -16.41 6.29 -13.53
CA VAL A 31 -15.98 6.93 -12.28
C VAL A 31 -17.18 7.16 -11.34
N GLY A 32 -18.37 7.42 -11.88
CA GLY A 32 -19.61 7.51 -11.12
C GLY A 32 -19.96 6.20 -10.42
N ASP A 33 -19.87 5.07 -11.13
CA ASP A 33 -20.10 3.74 -10.58
C ASP A 33 -19.11 3.43 -9.45
N LEU A 34 -17.83 3.78 -9.63
CA LEU A 34 -16.80 3.63 -8.60
C LEU A 34 -17.13 4.47 -7.35
N LYS A 35 -17.55 5.73 -7.51
CA LYS A 35 -17.94 6.59 -6.37
C LYS A 35 -19.14 6.02 -5.62
N ALA A 36 -20.14 5.49 -6.33
CA ALA A 36 -21.30 4.85 -5.72
C ALA A 36 -20.93 3.56 -4.96
N LEU A 37 -20.01 2.76 -5.51
CA LEU A 37 -19.47 1.58 -4.82
C LEU A 37 -18.70 1.96 -3.55
N ILE A 38 -17.92 3.04 -3.59
CA ILE A 38 -17.23 3.58 -2.41
C ILE A 38 -18.26 4.03 -1.36
N GLU A 39 -19.30 4.77 -1.74
CA GLU A 39 -20.36 5.18 -0.81
C GLU A 39 -21.02 3.98 -0.14
N LYS A 40 -21.33 2.94 -0.92
CA LYS A 40 -21.91 1.70 -0.40
C LYS A 40 -20.99 0.99 0.59
N GLU A 41 -19.68 0.96 0.32
CA GLU A 41 -18.73 0.18 1.11
C GLU A 41 -18.28 0.90 2.38
N VAL A 42 -18.11 2.24 2.34
CA VAL A 42 -17.54 3.02 3.46
C VAL A 42 -18.44 4.12 3.99
N GLY A 43 -19.64 4.30 3.42
CA GLY A 43 -20.64 5.26 3.91
C GLY A 43 -20.33 6.74 3.64
N ILE A 44 -19.27 7.05 2.87
CA ILE A 44 -18.95 8.43 2.50
C ILE A 44 -19.75 8.79 1.25
N SER A 45 -20.67 9.76 1.37
CA SER A 45 -21.48 10.23 0.24
C SER A 45 -20.62 10.63 -0.96
N VAL A 46 -21.06 10.31 -2.19
CA VAL A 46 -20.39 10.70 -3.45
C VAL A 46 -19.94 12.17 -3.46
N LEU A 47 -20.74 13.08 -2.88
CA LEU A 47 -20.44 14.53 -2.84
C LEU A 47 -19.34 14.92 -1.85
N ARG A 48 -19.03 14.04 -0.90
CA ARG A 48 -18.03 14.23 0.16
C ARG A 48 -16.77 13.39 -0.05
N GLN A 49 -16.67 12.67 -1.16
CA GLN A 49 -15.50 11.84 -1.45
C GLN A 49 -14.39 12.68 -2.09
N SER A 50 -13.23 12.78 -1.43
CA SER A 50 -11.96 13.11 -2.10
C SER A 50 -11.16 11.82 -2.29
N ILE A 51 -10.96 11.43 -3.55
CA ILE A 51 -10.31 10.17 -3.94
C ILE A 51 -8.93 10.49 -4.49
N LYS A 52 -7.88 9.90 -3.91
CA LYS A 52 -6.51 9.93 -4.43
C LYS A 52 -6.05 8.54 -4.84
N HIS A 53 -5.23 8.43 -5.86
CA HIS A 53 -4.68 7.16 -6.33
C HIS A 53 -3.22 7.31 -6.82
N GLY A 54 -2.54 6.17 -6.94
CA GLY A 54 -1.15 6.12 -7.40
C GLY A 54 -0.13 6.62 -6.38
N TYR A 55 1.14 6.61 -6.79
CA TYR A 55 2.24 7.22 -6.06
C TYR A 55 3.13 8.04 -7.02
N PRO A 56 3.42 9.31 -6.71
CA PRO A 56 2.91 10.08 -5.57
C PRO A 56 1.37 10.23 -5.63
N PRO A 57 0.66 10.32 -4.48
CA PRO A 57 -0.79 10.35 -4.45
C PRO A 57 -1.39 11.52 -5.24
N ALA A 58 -2.09 11.21 -6.33
CA ALA A 58 -2.75 12.20 -7.19
C ALA A 58 -4.27 12.15 -7.02
N GLU A 59 -4.93 13.30 -7.03
CA GLU A 59 -6.39 13.39 -6.94
C GLU A 59 -7.07 12.89 -8.22
N LEU A 60 -8.14 12.11 -8.08
CA LEU A 60 -8.97 11.64 -9.18
C LEU A 60 -9.82 12.78 -9.73
N LYS A 61 -9.36 13.41 -10.81
CA LYS A 61 -10.01 14.58 -11.44
C LYS A 61 -11.00 14.22 -12.55
N ALA A 62 -11.25 12.94 -12.81
CA ALA A 62 -12.10 12.46 -13.89
C ALA A 62 -13.59 12.75 -13.65
N ALA A 63 -14.33 13.00 -14.73
CA ALA A 63 -15.77 13.24 -14.67
C ALA A 63 -16.53 11.94 -14.33
N SER A 64 -17.67 12.04 -13.67
CA SER A 64 -18.45 10.84 -13.26
C SER A 64 -18.90 9.98 -14.44
N THR A 65 -19.05 10.54 -15.64
CA THR A 65 -19.42 9.83 -16.88
C THR A 65 -18.24 9.15 -17.56
N GLU A 66 -17.01 9.47 -17.17
CA GLU A 66 -15.81 8.93 -17.76
C GLU A 66 -15.60 7.48 -17.34
N THR A 67 -15.17 6.63 -18.26
CA THR A 67 -14.85 5.22 -17.94
C THR A 67 -13.62 5.13 -17.05
N LEU A 68 -13.52 4.09 -16.22
CA LEU A 68 -12.32 3.85 -15.41
C LEU A 68 -11.05 3.78 -16.25
N LYS A 69 -11.14 3.22 -17.46
CA LYS A 69 -10.03 3.17 -18.41
C LYS A 69 -9.60 4.56 -18.91
N ALA A 70 -10.55 5.43 -19.25
CA ALA A 70 -10.26 6.78 -19.74
C ALA A 70 -9.71 7.68 -18.62
N SER A 71 -10.20 7.51 -17.39
CA SER A 71 -9.75 8.27 -16.21
C SER A 71 -8.28 8.04 -15.82
N GLY A 72 -7.61 7.05 -16.42
CA GLY A 72 -6.23 6.66 -16.10
C GLY A 72 -6.08 5.86 -14.81
N VAL A 73 -7.19 5.55 -14.12
CA VAL A 73 -7.18 4.69 -12.93
C VAL A 73 -6.91 3.24 -13.34
N ARG A 74 -5.87 2.64 -12.76
CA ARG A 74 -5.45 1.26 -13.08
C ARG A 74 -6.02 0.26 -12.09
N SER A 75 -6.45 -0.90 -12.56
CA SER A 75 -6.79 -2.02 -11.68
C SER A 75 -5.58 -2.41 -10.79
N GLY A 76 -5.84 -2.77 -9.54
CA GLY A 76 -4.85 -3.15 -8.53
C GLY A 76 -4.30 -1.98 -7.70
N VAL A 77 -4.65 -0.73 -8.01
CA VAL A 77 -4.17 0.43 -7.22
C VAL A 77 -4.92 0.59 -5.90
N THR A 78 -4.30 1.33 -4.98
CA THR A 78 -4.98 1.83 -3.78
C THR A 78 -5.66 3.17 -4.08
N LEU A 79 -6.93 3.25 -3.71
CA LEU A 79 -7.76 4.44 -3.65
C LEU A 79 -7.80 4.90 -2.19
N MET A 80 -7.22 6.07 -1.93
CA MET A 80 -7.34 6.75 -0.65
C MET A 80 -8.55 7.68 -0.70
N VAL A 81 -9.52 7.42 0.17
CA VAL A 81 -10.77 8.18 0.23
C VAL A 81 -10.84 8.89 1.56
N THR A 82 -10.88 10.21 1.50
CA THR A 82 -11.11 11.07 2.65
C THR A 82 -12.46 11.75 2.50
N GLU A 83 -13.19 11.84 3.62
CA GLU A 83 -14.41 12.61 3.69
C GLU A 83 -14.04 14.10 3.74
N VAL A 84 -14.55 14.87 2.78
CA VAL A 84 -14.40 16.32 2.71
C VAL A 84 -15.76 16.99 2.86
N GLU A 85 -15.76 18.23 3.32
CA GLU A 85 -16.97 19.03 3.30
C GLU A 85 -17.44 19.23 1.84
N PRO A 86 -18.76 19.15 1.58
CA PRO A 86 -19.28 19.48 0.27
C PRO A 86 -18.82 20.89 -0.10
N LYS A 87 -18.21 21.07 -1.29
CA LYS A 87 -17.96 22.41 -1.83
C LYS A 87 -19.32 23.13 -1.97
N ALA A 88 -19.59 24.07 -1.08
CA ALA A 88 -20.89 24.73 -0.96
C ALA A 88 -21.14 25.76 -2.08
N ALA A 89 -22.38 25.77 -2.60
CA ALA A 89 -23.12 27.00 -2.94
C ALA A 89 -24.26 27.17 -1.90
N PRO A 90 -24.88 28.36 -1.75
CA PRO A 90 -25.13 29.03 -0.46
C PRO A 90 -26.16 28.39 0.51
N LYS A 91 -25.91 28.70 1.79
CA LYS A 91 -26.47 28.20 3.07
C LYS A 91 -27.99 28.35 3.26
N LYS A 92 -28.57 27.45 4.09
CA LYS A 92 -29.52 27.79 5.17
C LYS A 92 -29.50 26.75 6.30
N ASP A 93 -29.95 27.20 7.46
CA ASP A 93 -29.55 26.87 8.84
C ASP A 93 -29.85 25.48 9.45
N LYS A 94 -28.88 25.05 10.28
CA LYS A 94 -28.94 24.43 11.63
C LYS A 94 -30.11 23.50 12.02
N GLN A 95 -29.78 22.28 12.47
CA GLN A 95 -29.93 21.94 13.90
C GLN A 95 -29.10 20.71 14.34
N GLU A 96 -28.48 20.89 15.50
CA GLU A 96 -27.59 20.02 16.26
C GLU A 96 -28.39 18.97 17.05
N THR A 97 -27.98 17.69 17.01
CA THR A 97 -28.29 16.75 18.10
C THR A 97 -27.08 15.89 18.45
N LYS A 98 -26.61 16.09 19.68
CA LYS A 98 -25.60 15.30 20.39
C LYS A 98 -26.15 13.90 20.67
N ARG A 99 -25.33 12.85 20.56
CA ARG A 99 -25.41 11.72 21.49
C ARG A 99 -24.07 10.99 21.67
N VAL A 100 -23.86 10.62 22.92
CA VAL A 100 -22.65 10.09 23.59
C VAL A 100 -22.62 8.54 23.51
N PRO A 101 -21.61 7.82 24.03
CA PRO A 101 -21.00 6.65 23.40
C PRO A 101 -21.61 5.33 23.88
N SER A 102 -21.34 4.23 23.19
CA SER A 102 -21.51 2.88 23.75
C SER A 102 -20.27 2.05 23.46
N GLU A 103 -19.49 1.82 24.53
CA GLU A 103 -18.75 0.59 24.82
C GLU A 103 -19.77 -0.58 24.84
N THR A 104 -19.52 -1.86 24.61
CA THR A 104 -18.42 -2.82 24.82
C THR A 104 -18.85 -4.03 23.93
N THR A 105 -18.00 -4.84 23.30
CA THR A 105 -17.43 -6.08 23.88
C THR A 105 -16.42 -6.72 22.93
N ALA A 106 -15.37 -7.29 23.54
CA ALA A 106 -14.52 -8.30 22.94
C ALA A 106 -15.26 -9.64 22.87
N ASP A 107 -15.07 -10.44 21.82
CA ASP A 107 -14.59 -11.82 22.00
C ASP A 107 -14.12 -12.51 20.71
N THR A 108 -12.98 -13.18 20.89
CA THR A 108 -12.42 -14.42 20.33
C THR A 108 -12.79 -15.01 18.94
N ASN A 109 -11.69 -15.28 18.21
CA ASN A 109 -11.23 -16.61 17.77
C ASN A 109 -12.11 -17.40 16.77
N ARG A 110 -11.63 -17.52 15.52
CA ARG A 110 -11.98 -18.66 14.64
C ARG A 110 -10.75 -19.29 14.02
N SER A 111 -10.51 -20.51 14.49
CA SER A 111 -9.55 -21.51 14.07
C SER A 111 -9.67 -21.85 12.58
N ALA A 112 -8.54 -22.00 11.91
CA ALA A 112 -8.46 -22.61 10.59
C ALA A 112 -8.60 -24.16 10.70
N PRO A 113 -9.17 -24.86 9.70
CA PRO A 113 -9.24 -26.32 9.69
C PRO A 113 -7.88 -26.95 9.34
N PRO A 114 -7.58 -28.18 9.83
CA PRO A 114 -6.41 -28.93 9.40
C PRO A 114 -6.74 -29.69 8.11
N THR A 115 -5.89 -29.55 7.09
CA THR A 115 -5.85 -30.49 5.97
C THR A 115 -4.48 -31.13 5.92
N GLY A 116 -4.45 -32.43 6.22
CA GLY A 116 -3.30 -33.30 6.05
C GLY A 116 -3.12 -33.72 4.59
N GLY A 117 -1.88 -34.10 4.26
CA GLY A 117 -1.57 -34.89 3.07
C GLY A 117 -0.36 -34.40 2.27
N GLY A 118 0.79 -35.06 2.47
CA GLY A 118 1.90 -35.05 1.53
C GLY A 118 3.22 -34.55 2.11
N SER A 119 4.05 -35.47 2.60
CA SER A 119 5.44 -35.24 3.00
C SER A 119 6.30 -34.86 1.79
N LYS A 120 6.22 -33.60 1.35
CA LYS A 120 7.37 -32.90 0.81
C LYS A 120 7.93 -32.12 1.99
N LYS A 121 9.23 -32.26 2.27
CA LYS A 121 9.93 -31.50 3.32
C LYS A 121 9.96 -30.03 2.89
N GLY A 122 8.84 -29.34 3.08
CA GLY A 122 8.67 -27.93 2.76
C GLY A 122 9.29 -27.07 3.85
N LEU A 123 9.88 -25.95 3.45
CA LEU A 123 10.33 -24.94 4.40
C LEU A 123 9.09 -24.24 4.95
N LEU A 124 8.88 -24.30 6.27
CA LEU A 124 7.78 -23.57 6.91
C LEU A 124 8.10 -22.08 6.89
N MET A 125 7.35 -21.34 6.08
CA MET A 125 7.43 -19.89 6.03
C MET A 125 6.36 -19.28 6.94
N LYS A 126 6.76 -18.36 7.81
CA LYS A 126 5.90 -17.59 8.70
C LYS A 126 5.86 -16.14 8.25
N ARG A 127 4.65 -15.58 8.17
CA ARG A 127 4.46 -14.13 8.08
C ARG A 127 4.66 -13.54 9.48
N VAL A 128 5.53 -12.55 9.58
CA VAL A 128 5.70 -11.72 10.78
C VAL A 128 5.06 -10.37 10.49
N THR A 129 4.02 -10.05 11.27
CA THR A 129 3.34 -8.75 11.19
C THR A 129 4.19 -7.68 11.85
N VAL A 130 4.45 -6.59 11.15
CA VAL A 130 5.14 -5.40 11.70
C VAL A 130 4.12 -4.31 12.04
N PRO A 131 4.48 -3.29 12.85
CA PRO A 131 3.58 -2.18 13.16
C PRO A 131 3.00 -1.51 11.90
N ASP A 132 1.70 -1.22 11.92
CA ASP A 132 0.99 -0.48 10.87
C ASP A 132 1.23 1.03 11.03
N ASP A 133 2.49 1.42 10.83
CA ASP A 133 2.91 2.81 10.81
C ASP A 133 3.53 3.16 9.44
N ASN A 134 3.88 4.44 9.29
CA ASN A 134 4.49 4.99 8.08
C ASN A 134 5.93 4.46 7.83
N SER A 135 6.43 3.56 8.68
CA SER A 135 7.76 2.95 8.62
C SER A 135 7.75 1.43 8.40
N CYS A 136 6.59 0.80 8.20
CA CYS A 136 6.44 -0.65 8.02
C CYS A 136 7.44 -1.27 7.03
N LEU A 137 7.74 -0.61 5.90
CA LEU A 137 8.73 -1.06 4.92
C LEU A 137 10.12 -1.23 5.55
N PHE A 138 10.60 -0.20 6.26
CA PHE A 138 11.93 -0.22 6.87
C PHE A 138 11.98 -1.24 8.01
N THR A 139 10.92 -1.31 8.81
CA THR A 139 10.80 -2.32 9.88
C THR A 139 10.84 -3.73 9.32
N ALA A 140 10.09 -4.02 8.25
CA ALA A 140 10.05 -5.33 7.62
C ALA A 140 11.40 -5.72 6.99
N VAL A 141 12.07 -4.79 6.29
CA VAL A 141 13.39 -5.02 5.72
C VAL A 141 14.44 -5.24 6.81
N GLY A 142 14.47 -4.38 7.83
CA GLY A 142 15.42 -4.50 8.93
C GLY A 142 15.22 -5.79 9.72
N TYR A 143 13.97 -6.20 9.98
CA TYR A 143 13.68 -7.48 10.61
C TYR A 143 14.22 -8.67 9.79
N ALA A 144 14.18 -8.58 8.46
CA ALA A 144 14.64 -9.65 7.56
C ALA A 144 16.17 -9.72 7.41
N CYS A 145 16.84 -8.57 7.46
CA CYS A 145 18.24 -8.45 7.05
C CYS A 145 19.20 -8.33 8.24
N GLU A 146 18.75 -7.77 9.36
CA GLU A 146 19.59 -7.56 10.55
C GLU A 146 19.58 -8.78 11.48
N SER A 147 20.66 -8.92 12.25
CA SER A 147 20.82 -9.99 13.23
C SER A 147 21.29 -9.42 14.57
N PRO A 148 20.53 -9.61 15.67
CA PRO A 148 19.25 -10.31 15.74
C PRO A 148 18.08 -9.54 15.09
N PRO A 149 17.01 -10.23 14.66
CA PRO A 149 15.80 -9.57 14.15
C PRO A 149 15.19 -8.63 15.20
N SER A 150 14.84 -7.41 14.79
CA SER A 150 14.21 -6.41 15.67
C SER A 150 13.31 -5.45 14.88
N MET A 151 12.29 -4.92 15.57
CA MET A 151 11.36 -3.92 15.03
C MET A 151 11.91 -2.48 15.08
N GLY A 152 13.11 -2.28 15.65
CA GLY A 152 13.68 -0.95 15.90
C GLY A 152 14.52 -0.36 14.76
N HIS A 153 14.61 -1.01 13.61
CA HIS A 153 15.57 -0.63 12.56
C HIS A 153 15.12 0.51 11.65
N ALA A 154 13.87 0.97 11.76
CA ALA A 154 13.29 1.93 10.82
C ALA A 154 14.09 3.24 10.69
N SER A 155 14.46 3.86 11.82
CA SER A 155 15.20 5.14 11.82
C SER A 155 16.57 5.00 11.15
N THR A 156 17.32 3.96 11.51
CA THR A 156 18.64 3.67 10.94
C THR A 156 18.55 3.43 9.44
N LEU A 157 17.54 2.67 8.97
CA LEU A 157 17.42 2.37 7.55
C LEU A 157 16.98 3.57 6.72
N ARG A 158 16.21 4.50 7.29
CA ARG A 158 15.95 5.80 6.65
C ARG A 158 17.24 6.61 6.49
N GLN A 159 18.11 6.62 7.49
CA GLN A 159 19.42 7.28 7.42
C GLN A 159 20.32 6.64 6.36
N VAL A 160 20.31 5.31 6.24
CA VAL A 160 21.02 4.59 5.16
C VAL A 160 20.50 5.05 3.79
N CYS A 161 19.18 5.08 3.57
CA CYS A 161 18.60 5.54 2.31
C CYS A 161 18.98 7.00 2.00
N ALA A 162 18.86 7.90 2.98
CA ALA A 162 19.25 9.31 2.83
C ALA A 162 20.74 9.45 2.44
N SER A 163 21.60 8.67 3.10
CA SER A 163 23.04 8.67 2.82
C SER A 163 23.35 8.14 1.42
N LEU A 164 22.69 7.06 1.00
CA LEU A 164 22.86 6.49 -0.35
C LEU A 164 22.40 7.45 -1.45
N VAL A 165 21.32 8.20 -1.22
CA VAL A 165 20.86 9.25 -2.16
C VAL A 165 21.96 10.28 -2.40
N ILE A 166 22.58 10.78 -1.33
CA ILE A 166 23.65 11.78 -1.42
C ILE A 166 24.93 11.20 -2.03
N ALA A 167 25.26 9.95 -1.69
CA ALA A 167 26.51 9.33 -2.11
C ALA A 167 26.48 8.74 -3.54
N SER A 168 25.33 8.34 -4.08
CA SER A 168 25.26 7.35 -5.16
C SER A 168 24.54 7.81 -6.44
N GLY A 169 24.74 9.06 -6.87
CA GLY A 169 24.33 9.50 -8.21
C GLY A 169 22.82 9.46 -8.49
N TYR A 170 21.98 9.41 -7.46
CA TYR A 170 20.54 9.51 -7.61
C TYR A 170 20.17 10.91 -8.10
N THR A 171 19.44 10.98 -9.22
CA THR A 171 19.08 12.24 -9.87
C THR A 171 17.66 12.64 -9.55
N GLU A 172 17.35 13.93 -9.71
CA GLU A 172 15.98 14.43 -9.58
C GLU A 172 15.00 13.71 -10.51
N ALA A 173 15.43 13.36 -11.73
CA ALA A 173 14.60 12.61 -12.68
C ALA A 173 14.20 11.22 -12.14
N PHE A 174 15.07 10.58 -11.36
CA PHE A 174 14.78 9.29 -10.74
C PHE A 174 13.95 9.43 -9.46
N LEU A 175 14.29 10.42 -8.61
CA LEU A 175 13.67 10.63 -7.30
C LEU A 175 12.34 11.39 -7.35
N GLY A 176 12.07 12.09 -8.44
CA GLY A 176 10.93 13.00 -8.59
C GLY A 176 11.06 14.30 -7.79
N LYS A 177 12.23 14.58 -7.20
CA LYS A 177 12.59 15.80 -6.48
C LYS A 177 14.12 15.90 -6.30
N PRO A 178 14.66 17.08 -5.98
CA PRO A 178 16.11 17.24 -5.75
C PRO A 178 16.65 16.28 -4.68
N PRO A 179 17.85 15.69 -4.86
CA PRO A 179 18.42 14.71 -3.93
C PRO A 179 18.49 15.18 -2.47
N ASP A 180 18.88 16.43 -2.24
CA ASP A 180 18.93 17.03 -0.90
C ASP A 180 17.55 17.14 -0.25
N GLN A 181 16.51 17.41 -1.06
CA GLN A 181 15.14 17.42 -0.57
C GLN A 181 14.65 16.02 -0.26
N TYR A 182 14.93 15.05 -1.14
CA TYR A 182 14.56 13.65 -0.93
C TYR A 182 15.20 13.08 0.33
N SER A 183 16.50 13.29 0.52
CA SER A 183 17.25 12.78 1.67
C SER A 183 16.69 13.31 3.00
N ARG A 184 16.29 14.58 3.06
CA ARG A 184 15.59 15.15 4.23
C ARG A 184 14.22 14.53 4.44
N GLU A 185 13.42 14.39 3.39
CA GLU A 185 12.07 13.84 3.51
C GLU A 185 12.07 12.36 3.90
N ILE A 186 12.97 11.53 3.38
CA ILE A 186 12.95 10.09 3.69
C ILE A 186 13.30 9.79 5.15
N MET A 187 14.00 10.71 5.83
CA MET A 187 14.27 10.65 7.27
C MET A 187 13.03 10.92 8.13
N ASP A 188 12.00 11.60 7.61
CA ASP A 188 10.78 11.89 8.36
C ASP A 188 9.96 10.59 8.56
N PRO A 189 9.70 10.15 9.80
CA PRO A 189 8.97 8.92 10.09
C PRO A 189 7.53 8.95 9.59
N SER A 190 6.97 10.12 9.23
CA SER A 190 5.65 10.24 8.62
C SER A 190 5.63 9.90 7.12
N LYS A 191 6.80 9.85 6.47
CA LYS A 191 6.92 9.56 5.03
C LYS A 191 7.08 8.07 4.79
N TRP A 192 6.37 7.56 3.79
CA TRP A 192 6.47 6.15 3.41
C TRP A 192 7.71 5.91 2.56
N GLY A 193 8.35 4.77 2.75
CA GLY A 193 9.24 4.19 1.75
C GLY A 193 8.45 3.49 0.64
N GLY A 194 9.13 3.16 -0.44
CA GLY A 194 8.57 2.36 -1.53
C GLY A 194 9.63 1.64 -2.34
N GLY A 195 9.40 1.52 -3.66
CA GLY A 195 10.30 0.78 -4.54
C GLY A 195 11.72 1.37 -4.63
N ILE A 196 11.87 2.68 -4.47
CA ILE A 196 13.17 3.35 -4.45
C ILE A 196 13.99 2.87 -3.25
N GLU A 197 13.41 2.90 -2.04
CA GLU A 197 14.07 2.44 -0.81
C GLU A 197 14.35 0.93 -0.85
N LEU A 198 13.42 0.11 -1.39
CA LEU A 198 13.66 -1.32 -1.56
C LEU A 198 14.84 -1.60 -2.50
N ALA A 199 15.00 -0.82 -3.57
CA ALA A 199 16.15 -0.92 -4.46
C ALA A 199 17.46 -0.52 -3.75
N MET A 200 17.45 0.58 -3.00
CA MET A 200 18.61 1.03 -2.21
C MET A 200 19.02 -0.02 -1.16
N LEU A 201 18.08 -0.48 -0.36
CA LEU A 201 18.34 -1.42 0.73
C LEU A 201 18.74 -2.79 0.21
N SER A 202 18.18 -3.23 -0.92
CA SER A 202 18.60 -4.46 -1.59
C SER A 202 20.07 -4.43 -2.00
N GLN A 203 20.55 -3.30 -2.53
CA GLN A 203 21.96 -3.13 -2.87
C GLN A 203 22.83 -3.01 -1.62
N TYR A 204 22.40 -2.24 -0.62
CA TYR A 204 23.11 -2.05 0.65
C TYR A 204 23.38 -3.38 1.37
N TYR A 205 22.36 -4.24 1.50
CA TYR A 205 22.52 -5.54 2.14
C TYR A 205 23.15 -6.60 1.23
N GLN A 206 23.30 -6.32 -0.07
CA GLN A 206 23.67 -7.30 -1.09
C GLN A 206 22.75 -8.54 -1.05
N MET A 207 21.45 -8.28 -1.00
CA MET A 207 20.39 -9.30 -0.94
C MET A 207 19.31 -8.94 -1.95
N GLU A 208 18.74 -9.95 -2.60
CA GLU A 208 17.53 -9.73 -3.39
C GLU A 208 16.34 -9.51 -2.43
N ILE A 209 15.58 -8.45 -2.65
CA ILE A 209 14.34 -8.21 -1.92
C ILE A 209 13.18 -8.50 -2.86
N THR A 210 12.29 -9.41 -2.48
CA THR A 210 11.09 -9.73 -3.27
C THR A 210 9.84 -9.26 -2.52
N ALA A 211 9.21 -8.20 -2.99
CA ALA A 211 7.91 -7.75 -2.47
C ALA A 211 6.77 -8.36 -3.30
N VAL A 212 5.95 -9.19 -2.69
CA VAL A 212 4.81 -9.84 -3.35
C VAL A 212 3.55 -9.02 -3.07
N ASP A 213 2.96 -8.45 -4.11
CA ASP A 213 1.65 -7.78 -3.99
C ASP A 213 0.55 -8.83 -3.88
N VAL A 214 -0.09 -8.92 -2.71
CA VAL A 214 -1.13 -9.93 -2.43
C VAL A 214 -2.38 -9.79 -3.28
N MET A 215 -2.62 -8.62 -3.87
CA MET A 215 -3.79 -8.45 -4.73
C MET A 215 -3.58 -8.94 -6.14
N THR A 216 -2.42 -8.60 -6.71
CA THR A 216 -2.08 -8.87 -8.10
C THR A 216 -1.28 -10.16 -8.24
N LEU A 217 -0.80 -10.71 -7.12
CA LEU A 217 0.12 -11.83 -7.00
C LEU A 217 1.43 -11.61 -7.75
N LYS A 218 1.74 -10.36 -8.10
CA LYS A 218 2.95 -9.99 -8.82
C LYS A 218 4.12 -9.85 -7.85
N PRO A 219 5.24 -10.56 -8.09
CA PRO A 219 6.48 -10.30 -7.37
C PRO A 219 7.19 -9.09 -7.99
N TYR A 220 7.65 -8.18 -7.14
CA TYR A 220 8.60 -7.13 -7.48
C TYR A 220 9.96 -7.51 -6.89
N ILE A 221 10.91 -7.86 -7.76
CA ILE A 221 12.23 -8.35 -7.36
C ILE A 221 13.25 -7.23 -7.54
N TYR A 222 13.87 -6.81 -6.45
CA TYR A 222 14.88 -5.77 -6.42
C TYR A 222 16.28 -6.41 -6.42
N SER A 223 17.18 -5.84 -7.24
CA SER A 223 18.51 -6.39 -7.54
C SER A 223 18.51 -7.78 -8.18
N GLU A 224 17.47 -8.11 -8.94
CA GLU A 224 17.39 -9.35 -9.71
C GLU A 224 18.61 -9.52 -10.63
N GLY A 225 19.18 -10.73 -10.62
CA GLY A 225 20.29 -11.07 -11.52
C GLY A 225 21.64 -10.49 -11.10
N LYS A 226 21.75 -9.83 -9.94
CA LYS A 226 23.02 -9.35 -9.38
C LYS A 226 23.89 -10.46 -8.76
N GLY A 227 23.39 -11.70 -8.71
CA GLY A 227 24.13 -12.85 -8.21
C GLY A 227 24.23 -12.94 -6.68
N TYR A 228 23.44 -12.13 -5.97
CA TYR A 228 23.34 -12.18 -4.50
C TYR A 228 22.87 -13.55 -4.03
N LYS A 229 23.44 -14.02 -2.91
CA LYS A 229 23.22 -15.39 -2.40
C LYS A 229 22.05 -15.50 -1.44
N LYS A 230 21.55 -14.37 -0.94
CA LYS A 230 20.42 -14.32 -0.02
C LYS A 230 19.26 -13.56 -0.66
N ARG A 231 18.05 -14.00 -0.34
CA ARG A 231 16.81 -13.36 -0.76
C ARG A 231 15.87 -13.25 0.43
N VAL A 232 15.22 -12.11 0.56
CA VAL A 232 14.17 -11.87 1.55
C VAL A 232 12.83 -11.67 0.86
N PHE A 233 11.75 -12.06 1.52
CA PHE A 233 10.39 -11.96 0.99
C PHE A 233 9.55 -11.03 1.86
N LEU A 234 8.92 -10.06 1.21
CA LEU A 234 7.96 -9.16 1.82
C LEU A 234 6.57 -9.44 1.27
N VAL A 235 5.56 -9.31 2.12
CA VAL A 235 4.15 -9.30 1.74
C VAL A 235 3.72 -7.84 1.65
N TYR A 236 3.32 -7.40 0.47
CA TYR A 236 2.85 -6.05 0.24
C TYR A 236 1.34 -6.05 -0.01
N ASN A 237 0.61 -5.26 0.76
CA ASN A 237 -0.84 -5.14 0.59
C ASN A 237 -1.27 -3.87 -0.13
N GLY A 238 -0.35 -3.05 -0.65
CA GLY A 238 -0.68 -1.78 -1.31
C GLY A 238 -0.38 -0.53 -0.50
N ILE A 239 -0.31 -0.65 0.82
CA ILE A 239 0.00 0.45 1.74
C ILE A 239 0.85 -0.01 2.94
N HIS A 240 0.96 -1.32 3.15
CA HIS A 240 1.66 -1.93 4.27
C HIS A 240 2.55 -3.08 3.77
N TYR A 241 3.67 -3.26 4.47
CA TYR A 241 4.63 -4.34 4.24
C TYR A 241 4.75 -5.19 5.49
N ASP A 242 4.67 -6.50 5.34
CA ASP A 242 5.11 -7.47 6.34
C ASP A 242 6.27 -8.31 5.79
N VAL A 243 6.95 -9.03 6.66
CA VAL A 243 8.07 -9.91 6.30
C VAL A 243 7.68 -11.38 6.38
N VAL A 244 8.22 -12.19 5.48
CA VAL A 244 8.13 -13.65 5.51
C VAL A 244 9.49 -14.23 5.92
N THR A 245 9.49 -15.06 6.95
CA THR A 245 10.69 -15.70 7.51
C THR A 245 10.51 -17.21 7.61
N GLY A 246 11.55 -18.00 7.37
CA GLY A 246 11.54 -19.45 7.51
C GLY A 246 12.93 -20.05 7.36
#